data_AF-A0A812J604-F1
#
_entry.id   AF-A0A812J604-F1
#
_cell.length_a   1.000
_cell.length_b   1.000
_cell.length_c   1.000
_cell.angle_alpha   90.00
_cell.angle_beta   90.00
_cell.angle_gamma   90.00
#
_symmetry.space_group_name_H-M   'P 1'
#
loop_
_entity.id
_entity.type
_entity.pdbx_description
1 polymer ?
#
loop_
_entity_poly.entity_id
_entity_poly.type
_entity_poly.pdbx_seq_one_letter_code
_entity_poly.pdbx_strand_id
1 'polypeptide(L)'
;MKYDLKARVQCNFFSQHYGCNLVCDSCMACKPAKSTEPLMNYRDFTLSAGHRLSRFSHRTYVAMTRPEELSPWICMPGWALETCTRDPMHVIYLGVCRDLLASLLADWMDANLLPAAPTQQERLRLLSLEMHAACKQAKQLVCSLICMLPCAAHAALRQGPCDLTLRTIRISFRRKFFTLANCNLGKAEFPELSTTWKAAEIKVVLWFLSVKAVELTDPLLQAGTACVWSLNEAMSLLDMHDIILPQQEATRFAELMRQSLLYWQLLAGKCHAMGKKCWKLRPKHHVMDHLCDDVQRTRINPRLACSCFQEESYLGHLKRIAVHCSSMRVMERTLQRLLLLLAVRWKHSREAMNEVEAQYTFHDLM
;
A
#
# COMPACT_ATOMS: atom_id res chain seq x y z
N MET A 1 -9.32 3.59 14.10
CA MET A 1 -10.44 3.59 13.14
C MET A 1 -9.84 3.50 11.74
N LYS A 2 -10.25 2.54 10.89
CA LYS A 2 -9.60 2.24 9.60
C LYS A 2 -10.37 2.87 8.45
N TYR A 3 -9.69 3.62 7.58
CA TYR A 3 -10.33 4.28 6.45
C TYR A 3 -9.42 4.32 5.22
N ASP A 4 -10.01 4.15 4.04
CA ASP A 4 -9.40 4.69 2.84
C ASP A 4 -9.40 6.24 2.90
N LEU A 5 -8.68 6.90 2.00
CA LEU A 5 -8.59 8.37 2.02
C LEU A 5 -9.92 9.07 1.80
N LYS A 6 -10.85 8.48 1.05
CA LYS A 6 -12.17 9.06 0.81
C LYS A 6 -13.05 8.92 2.06
N ALA A 7 -13.10 7.73 2.65
CA ALA A 7 -13.81 7.46 3.89
C ALA A 7 -13.26 8.31 5.04
N ARG A 8 -11.94 8.54 5.10
CA ARG A 8 -11.32 9.44 6.07
C ARG A 8 -11.94 10.84 6.02
N VAL A 9 -12.07 11.40 4.82
CA VAL A 9 -12.66 12.73 4.60
C VAL A 9 -14.15 12.72 4.95
N GLN A 10 -14.88 11.73 4.45
CA GLN A 10 -16.33 11.66 4.63
C GLN A 10 -16.74 11.40 6.08
N CYS A 11 -15.99 10.59 6.83
CA CYS A 11 -16.33 10.27 8.21
C CYS A 11 -15.92 11.36 9.21
N ASN A 12 -14.91 12.17 8.89
CA ASN A 12 -14.40 13.22 9.79
C ASN A 12 -14.73 14.64 9.34
N PHE A 13 -15.44 14.80 8.22
CA PHE A 13 -15.79 16.10 7.63
C PHE A 13 -14.59 17.04 7.45
N PHE A 14 -13.42 16.49 7.12
CA PHE A 14 -12.23 17.31 6.90
C PHE A 14 -12.39 18.22 5.69
N SER A 15 -12.35 19.55 5.92
CA SER A 15 -12.38 20.57 4.88
C SER A 15 -11.10 20.59 4.02
N GLN A 16 -9.97 20.19 4.63
CA GLN A 16 -8.68 20.01 3.95
C GLN A 16 -8.48 18.53 3.61
N HIS A 17 -8.26 18.22 2.34
CA HIS A 17 -8.06 16.85 1.90
C HIS A 17 -7.44 16.77 0.50
N TYR A 18 -7.03 15.57 0.08
CA TYR A 18 -6.31 15.32 -1.18
C TYR A 18 -7.02 15.82 -2.46
N GLY A 19 -8.33 16.11 -2.38
CA GLY A 19 -9.14 16.67 -3.48
C GLY A 19 -9.03 18.19 -3.59
N CYS A 20 -8.78 18.89 -2.48
CA CYS A 20 -8.70 20.35 -2.39
C CYS A 20 -7.34 20.91 -2.80
N ASN A 21 -7.20 22.25 -2.75
CA ASN A 21 -5.91 22.92 -2.90
C ASN A 21 -5.05 22.75 -1.65
N LEU A 22 -5.64 22.81 -0.46
CA LEU A 22 -5.04 22.33 0.80
C LEU A 22 -5.20 20.81 0.84
N VAL A 23 -4.12 20.09 0.53
CA VAL A 23 -4.20 18.66 0.21
C VAL A 23 -4.16 17.75 1.42
N CYS A 24 -3.89 18.29 2.60
CA CYS A 24 -3.62 17.52 3.80
C CYS A 24 -4.44 18.01 4.99
N ASP A 25 -5.01 17.08 5.74
CA ASP A 25 -5.71 17.31 6.99
C ASP A 25 -4.77 17.39 8.21
N SER A 26 -3.46 17.23 8.02
CA SER A 26 -2.46 17.18 9.11
C SER A 26 -1.35 18.22 9.01
N CYS A 27 -1.31 19.01 7.93
CA CYS A 27 -0.39 20.14 7.77
C CYS A 27 -0.89 21.09 6.68
N MET A 28 -0.20 22.21 6.46
CA MET A 28 -0.55 23.23 5.46
C MET A 28 -0.15 22.87 4.01
N ALA A 29 0.20 21.62 3.72
CA ALA A 29 0.62 21.22 2.37
C ALA A 29 -0.47 21.53 1.33
N CYS A 30 -0.07 22.12 0.21
CA CYS A 30 -0.96 22.57 -0.85
C CYS A 30 -0.48 22.19 -2.26
N LYS A 31 -1.43 22.17 -3.21
CA LYS A 31 -1.11 22.07 -4.64
C LYS A 31 -0.40 23.34 -5.09
N PRO A 32 0.65 23.26 -5.93
CA PRO A 32 1.24 24.44 -6.54
C PRO A 32 0.21 25.23 -7.35
N ALA A 33 0.01 26.48 -6.99
CA ALA A 33 -0.78 27.47 -7.72
C ALA A 33 -0.13 28.86 -7.60
N LYS A 34 -0.57 29.83 -8.41
CA LYS A 34 -0.01 31.20 -8.38
C LYS A 34 -0.16 31.89 -7.02
N SER A 35 -1.20 31.54 -6.26
CA SER A 35 -1.56 32.17 -4.98
C SER A 35 -1.12 31.38 -3.74
N THR A 36 -0.46 30.23 -3.93
CA THR A 36 -0.06 29.37 -2.80
C THR A 36 1.41 29.58 -2.45
N GLU A 37 1.73 29.58 -1.16
CA GLU A 37 3.09 29.63 -0.64
C GLU A 37 3.96 28.49 -1.24
N PRO A 38 5.00 28.78 -2.04
CA PRO A 38 5.84 27.76 -2.66
C PRO A 38 6.44 26.74 -1.68
N LEU A 39 6.77 27.16 -0.46
CA LEU A 39 7.32 26.28 0.59
C LEU A 39 6.30 25.24 1.09
N MET A 40 5.01 25.44 0.83
CA MET A 40 3.94 24.52 1.21
C MET A 40 3.62 23.49 0.11
N ASN A 41 4.42 23.40 -0.94
CA ASN A 41 4.21 22.44 -2.01
C ASN A 41 4.24 20.99 -1.50
N TYR A 42 3.14 20.24 -1.67
CA TYR A 42 3.07 18.83 -1.26
C TYR A 42 4.07 17.90 -1.98
N ARG A 43 4.68 18.37 -3.07
CA ARG A 43 5.63 17.62 -3.90
C ARG A 43 7.08 17.72 -3.41
N ASP A 44 7.34 18.53 -2.39
CA ASP A 44 8.68 18.71 -1.83
C ASP A 44 8.90 17.81 -0.61
N PHE A 45 9.66 16.73 -0.78
CA PHE A 45 9.98 15.79 0.30
C PHE A 45 11.31 16.07 0.98
N THR A 46 11.98 17.17 0.64
CA THR A 46 13.23 17.58 1.31
C THR A 46 13.01 17.82 2.80
N LEU A 47 14.09 17.80 3.59
CA LEU A 47 14.02 18.08 5.03
C LEU A 47 13.61 19.53 5.32
N SER A 48 13.87 20.44 4.40
CA SER A 48 13.54 21.87 4.48
C SER A 48 12.12 22.21 4.00
N ALA A 49 11.33 21.21 3.56
CA ALA A 49 9.99 21.46 3.05
C ALA A 49 9.12 22.14 4.11
N GLY A 50 8.57 23.33 3.79
CA GLY A 50 7.87 24.17 4.76
C GLY A 50 6.66 23.49 5.39
N HIS A 51 5.98 22.61 4.65
CA HIS A 51 4.83 21.88 5.17
C HIS A 51 5.18 20.94 6.34
N ARG A 52 6.43 20.46 6.44
CA ARG A 52 6.90 19.63 7.58
C ARG A 52 6.90 20.42 8.89
N LEU A 53 7.08 21.75 8.83
CA LEU A 53 7.04 22.66 9.98
C LEU A 53 5.61 23.07 10.36
N SER A 54 4.63 22.78 9.51
CA SER A 54 3.25 23.26 9.64
C SER A 54 2.27 22.20 10.17
N ARG A 55 2.75 21.16 10.87
CA ARG A 55 1.90 20.06 11.31
C ARG A 55 0.92 20.49 12.38
N PHE A 56 -0.32 20.02 12.25
CA PHE A 56 -1.37 20.30 13.22
C PHE A 56 -1.33 19.27 14.34
N SER A 57 -1.35 19.74 15.58
CA SER A 57 -1.80 18.93 16.70
C SER A 57 -3.33 18.86 16.73
N HIS A 58 -3.92 17.91 17.46
CA HIS A 58 -5.36 17.92 17.71
C HIS A 58 -5.84 19.26 18.28
N ARG A 59 -5.09 19.85 19.22
CA ARG A 59 -5.41 21.17 19.77
C ARG A 59 -5.43 22.26 18.69
N THR A 60 -4.45 22.25 17.79
CA THR A 60 -4.37 23.17 16.65
C THR A 60 -5.56 22.98 15.72
N TYR A 61 -5.91 21.73 15.40
CA TYR A 61 -7.07 21.40 14.59
C TYR A 61 -8.37 21.94 15.19
N VAL A 62 -8.61 21.72 16.48
CA VAL A 62 -9.81 22.22 17.17
C VAL A 62 -9.85 23.75 17.19
N ALA A 63 -8.70 24.40 17.42
CA ALA A 63 -8.62 25.86 17.48
C ALA A 63 -8.80 26.55 16.11
N MET A 64 -8.37 25.91 15.02
CA MET A 64 -8.41 26.48 13.68
C MET A 64 -9.63 26.07 12.85
N THR A 65 -10.43 25.12 13.32
CA THR A 65 -11.58 24.59 12.57
C THR A 65 -12.86 25.20 13.11
N ARG A 66 -13.74 25.64 12.21
CA ARG A 66 -15.04 26.18 12.60
C ARG A 66 -15.88 25.10 13.29
N PRO A 67 -16.71 25.42 14.30
CA PRO A 67 -17.49 24.42 15.03
C PRO A 67 -18.30 23.49 14.13
N GLU A 68 -18.89 24.00 13.04
CA GLU A 68 -19.67 23.25 12.06
C GLU A 68 -18.84 22.35 11.13
N GLU A 69 -17.52 22.53 11.09
CA GLU A 69 -16.57 21.73 10.31
C GLU A 69 -15.74 20.78 11.16
N LEU A 70 -15.94 20.77 12.49
CA LEU A 70 -15.29 19.82 13.37
C LEU A 70 -15.76 18.40 13.08
N SER A 71 -14.83 17.45 13.20
CA SER A 71 -15.16 16.05 13.08
C SER A 71 -16.25 15.68 14.09
N PRO A 72 -17.31 14.94 13.66
CA PRO A 72 -18.36 14.51 14.57
C PRO A 72 -17.82 13.57 15.66
N TRP A 73 -16.62 13.01 15.48
CA TRP A 73 -15.95 12.14 16.42
C TRP A 73 -15.25 12.87 17.57
N ILE A 74 -15.22 14.21 17.59
CA ILE A 74 -14.58 14.98 18.67
C ILE A 74 -15.21 14.71 20.06
N CYS A 75 -16.46 14.27 20.09
CA CYS A 75 -17.15 13.89 21.33
C CYS A 75 -16.76 12.49 21.85
N MET A 76 -16.08 11.67 21.04
CA MET A 76 -15.70 10.31 21.44
C MET A 76 -14.42 10.32 22.28
N PRO A 77 -14.44 9.76 23.51
CA PRO A 77 -13.24 9.65 24.34
C PRO A 77 -12.11 8.93 23.60
N GLY A 78 -10.91 9.53 23.64
CA GLY A 78 -9.72 8.99 22.98
C GLY A 78 -9.60 9.28 21.48
N TRP A 79 -10.59 9.93 20.85
CA TRP A 79 -10.43 10.44 19.50
C TRP A 79 -9.53 11.68 19.49
N ALA A 80 -8.52 11.65 18.61
CA ALA A 80 -7.70 12.81 18.27
C ALA A 80 -7.33 12.75 16.78
N LEU A 81 -6.90 13.88 16.19
CA LEU A 81 -6.52 13.94 14.79
C LEU A 81 -5.41 12.92 14.46
N GLU A 82 -4.46 12.76 15.38
CA GLU A 82 -3.31 11.85 15.31
C GLU A 82 -3.70 10.37 15.42
N THR A 83 -4.92 10.07 15.89
CA THR A 83 -5.49 8.69 15.93
C THR A 83 -6.22 8.32 14.65
N CYS A 84 -6.48 9.31 13.79
CA CYS A 84 -6.93 9.07 12.43
C CYS A 84 -5.72 8.60 11.63
N THR A 85 -5.49 7.29 11.59
CA THR A 85 -4.36 6.69 10.88
C THR A 85 -4.61 6.58 9.37
N ARG A 86 -3.54 6.34 8.61
CA ARG A 86 -3.56 6.26 7.15
C ARG A 86 -3.48 4.80 6.72
N ASP A 87 -4.35 4.38 5.81
CA ASP A 87 -4.35 3.02 5.28
C ASP A 87 -3.21 2.83 4.24
N PRO A 88 -2.15 2.05 4.56
CA PRO A 88 -1.06 1.82 3.63
C PRO A 88 -1.51 1.09 2.36
N MET A 89 -2.61 0.34 2.39
CA MET A 89 -3.13 -0.36 1.22
C MET A 89 -3.56 0.63 0.12
N HIS A 90 -4.31 1.67 0.49
CA HIS A 90 -4.82 2.67 -0.45
C HIS A 90 -3.80 3.74 -0.82
N VAL A 91 -2.90 4.06 0.13
CA VAL A 91 -1.85 5.07 -0.07
C VAL A 91 -0.72 4.50 -0.90
N ILE A 92 -0.17 3.35 -0.49
CA ILE A 92 1.03 2.76 -1.09
C ILE A 92 0.61 1.87 -2.27
N TYR A 93 -0.04 0.73 -2.01
CA TYR A 93 -0.27 -0.26 -3.08
C TYR A 93 -1.23 0.24 -4.17
N LEU A 94 -2.47 0.60 -3.82
CA LEU A 94 -3.47 1.10 -4.80
C LEU A 94 -3.27 2.58 -5.16
N GLY A 95 -2.28 3.24 -4.56
CA GLY A 95 -1.92 4.62 -4.82
C GLY A 95 -0.59 4.70 -5.54
N VAL A 96 0.47 4.98 -4.78
CA VAL A 96 1.83 5.25 -5.29
C VAL A 96 2.36 4.11 -6.16
N CYS A 97 2.27 2.85 -5.74
CA CYS A 97 2.86 1.73 -6.48
C CYS A 97 2.28 1.56 -7.89
N ARG A 98 1.02 1.94 -8.15
CA ARG A 98 0.45 1.82 -9.51
C ARG A 98 1.15 2.72 -10.51
N ASP A 99 1.53 3.92 -10.09
CA ASP A 99 2.31 4.85 -10.89
C ASP A 99 3.78 4.39 -10.97
N LEU A 100 4.33 3.88 -9.86
CA LEU A 100 5.74 3.48 -9.73
C LEU A 100 6.10 2.40 -10.74
N LEU A 101 5.35 1.30 -10.67
CA LEU A 101 5.66 0.08 -11.36
C LEU A 101 5.46 0.29 -12.87
N ALA A 102 4.45 1.05 -13.28
CA ALA A 102 4.24 1.41 -14.67
C ALA A 102 5.32 2.39 -15.19
N SER A 103 5.74 3.37 -14.39
CA SER A 103 6.83 4.31 -14.75
C SER A 103 8.16 3.57 -14.94
N LEU A 104 8.49 2.66 -14.02
CA LEU A 104 9.69 1.82 -14.11
C LEU A 104 9.66 0.91 -15.35
N LEU A 105 8.52 0.29 -15.66
CA LEU A 105 8.36 -0.49 -16.88
C LEU A 105 8.51 0.35 -18.16
N ALA A 106 8.04 1.59 -18.15
CA ALA A 106 8.23 2.52 -19.27
C ALA A 106 9.72 2.81 -19.48
N ASP A 107 10.45 3.11 -18.41
CA ASP A 107 11.88 3.39 -18.48
C ASP A 107 12.68 2.16 -18.95
N TRP A 108 12.37 0.96 -18.48
CA TRP A 108 13.00 -0.28 -18.98
C TRP A 108 12.68 -0.57 -20.45
N MET A 109 11.47 -0.21 -20.90
CA MET A 109 11.08 -0.37 -22.30
C MET A 109 11.87 0.61 -23.19
N ASP A 110 12.00 1.86 -22.78
CA ASP A 110 12.77 2.91 -23.49
C ASP A 110 14.27 2.59 -23.53
N ALA A 111 14.82 2.06 -22.43
CA ALA A 111 16.22 1.65 -22.33
C ALA A 111 16.51 0.27 -22.94
N ASN A 112 15.50 -0.37 -23.54
CA ASN A 112 15.58 -1.72 -24.10
C ASN A 112 16.07 -2.81 -23.13
N LEU A 113 15.82 -2.65 -21.82
CA LEU A 113 16.22 -3.60 -20.78
C LEU A 113 15.27 -4.78 -20.61
N LEU A 114 14.06 -4.71 -21.17
CA LEU A 114 13.12 -5.83 -21.17
C LEU A 114 13.61 -6.96 -22.09
N PRO A 115 13.20 -8.24 -21.87
CA PRO A 115 13.56 -9.36 -22.74
C PRO A 115 13.35 -9.03 -24.22
N ALA A 116 14.29 -9.43 -25.08
CA ALA A 116 14.21 -9.17 -26.51
C ALA A 116 13.02 -9.93 -27.13
N ALA A 117 12.14 -9.19 -27.83
CA ALA A 117 11.03 -9.78 -28.56
C ALA A 117 10.59 -8.85 -29.71
N PRO A 118 9.89 -9.36 -30.75
CA PRO A 118 9.52 -8.57 -31.93
C PRO A 118 8.61 -7.37 -31.64
N THR A 119 7.81 -7.43 -30.56
CA THR A 119 6.86 -6.37 -30.21
C THR A 119 6.95 -6.02 -28.72
N GLN A 120 6.68 -4.77 -28.36
CA GLN A 120 6.64 -4.33 -26.95
C GLN A 120 5.67 -5.17 -26.09
N GLN A 121 4.53 -5.58 -26.68
CA GLN A 121 3.55 -6.43 -26.00
C GLN A 121 4.12 -7.82 -25.68
N GLU A 122 4.94 -8.40 -26.57
CA GLU A 122 5.59 -9.68 -26.31
C GLU A 122 6.70 -9.54 -25.25
N ARG A 123 7.45 -8.44 -25.24
CA ARG A 123 8.44 -8.15 -24.18
C ARG A 123 7.78 -8.13 -22.79
N LEU A 124 6.64 -7.46 -22.66
CA LEU A 124 5.85 -7.43 -21.42
C LEU A 124 5.28 -8.80 -21.05
N ARG A 125 4.89 -9.61 -22.03
CA ARG A 125 4.43 -10.98 -21.81
C ARG A 125 5.55 -11.87 -21.28
N LEU A 126 6.74 -11.81 -21.86
CA LEU A 126 7.93 -12.55 -21.39
C LEU A 126 8.29 -12.15 -19.95
N LEU A 127 8.33 -10.84 -19.65
CA LEU A 127 8.55 -10.37 -18.28
C LEU A 127 7.50 -10.89 -17.29
N SER A 128 6.24 -10.98 -17.73
CA SER A 128 5.18 -11.56 -16.91
C SER A 128 5.40 -13.05 -16.66
N LEU A 129 5.85 -13.81 -17.66
CA LEU A 129 6.17 -15.23 -17.48
C LEU A 129 7.33 -15.43 -16.50
N GLU A 130 8.36 -14.58 -16.57
CA GLU A 130 9.45 -14.54 -15.58
C GLU A 130 8.92 -14.25 -14.17
N MET A 131 8.04 -13.28 -14.01
CA MET A 131 7.40 -12.98 -12.73
C MET A 131 6.67 -14.19 -12.16
N HIS A 132 5.90 -14.91 -12.99
CA HIS A 132 5.13 -16.08 -12.55
C HIS A 132 6.06 -17.24 -12.19
N ALA A 133 7.15 -17.43 -12.94
CA ALA A 133 8.19 -18.40 -12.64
C ALA A 133 8.88 -18.09 -11.30
N ALA A 134 9.26 -16.82 -11.08
CA ALA A 134 9.85 -16.35 -9.82
C ALA A 134 8.90 -16.55 -8.64
N CYS A 135 7.61 -16.22 -8.80
CA CYS A 135 6.59 -16.45 -7.76
C CYS A 135 6.41 -17.94 -7.45
N LYS A 136 6.44 -18.81 -8.47
CA LYS A 136 6.36 -20.26 -8.29
C LYS A 136 7.59 -20.82 -7.58
N GLN A 137 8.77 -20.31 -7.91
CA GLN A 137 10.04 -20.71 -7.30
C GLN A 137 10.14 -20.25 -5.84
N ALA A 138 9.66 -19.04 -5.54
CA ALA A 138 9.59 -18.54 -4.17
C ALA A 138 8.70 -19.42 -3.26
N LYS A 139 7.81 -20.25 -3.85
CA LYS A 139 6.86 -21.21 -3.25
C LYS A 139 5.84 -20.62 -2.26
N GLN A 140 6.22 -19.59 -1.53
CA GLN A 140 5.41 -18.75 -0.64
C GLN A 140 6.10 -17.38 -0.62
N LEU A 141 5.39 -16.30 -0.96
CA LEU A 141 5.85 -14.91 -0.71
C LEU A 141 5.73 -14.55 0.77
N VAL A 142 6.21 -15.46 1.60
CA VAL A 142 6.31 -15.35 3.04
C VAL A 142 7.78 -15.54 3.33
N CYS A 143 8.44 -14.50 3.81
CA CYS A 143 9.82 -14.55 4.26
C CYS A 143 10.95 -14.74 3.22
N SER A 144 10.73 -14.65 1.90
CA SER A 144 11.83 -14.89 0.95
C SER A 144 12.91 -13.77 0.89
N LEU A 145 12.68 -12.60 1.48
CA LEU A 145 13.70 -11.55 1.59
C LEU A 145 14.82 -11.86 2.60
N ILE A 146 14.65 -12.90 3.40
CA ILE A 146 15.65 -13.36 4.36
C ILE A 146 16.79 -14.19 3.70
N CYS A 147 16.66 -14.57 2.42
CA CYS A 147 17.62 -15.49 1.76
C CYS A 147 18.33 -14.98 0.50
N MET A 148 18.09 -13.73 0.04
CA MET A 148 18.63 -13.25 -1.25
C MET A 148 19.73 -12.17 -1.13
N LEU A 149 20.16 -11.79 0.08
CA LEU A 149 21.34 -10.95 0.27
C LEU A 149 22.55 -11.80 0.65
N PRO A 150 23.57 -11.93 -0.22
CA PRO A 150 24.89 -12.40 0.18
C PRO A 150 25.60 -11.25 0.92
N CYS A 151 25.12 -10.92 2.12
CA CYS A 151 25.85 -10.04 3.04
C CYS A 151 26.34 -10.91 4.20
N ALA A 152 27.64 -11.18 4.22
CA ALA A 152 28.31 -11.95 5.27
C ALA A 152 28.03 -11.44 6.71
N ALA A 153 27.56 -10.19 6.84
CA ALA A 153 27.20 -9.59 8.12
C ALA A 153 25.91 -10.16 8.78
N HIS A 154 25.03 -10.86 8.05
CA HIS A 154 23.77 -11.39 8.60
C HIS A 154 23.83 -12.84 9.10
N ALA A 155 24.92 -13.57 8.83
CA ALA A 155 25.06 -14.96 9.27
C ALA A 155 25.26 -15.09 10.80
N ALA A 156 25.75 -14.05 11.48
CA ALA A 156 26.06 -14.07 12.90
C ALA A 156 24.85 -13.93 13.85
N LEU A 157 23.68 -13.51 13.36
CA LEU A 157 22.50 -13.23 14.19
C LEU A 157 21.49 -14.40 14.29
N ARG A 158 21.78 -15.57 13.70
CA ARG A 158 20.85 -16.73 13.66
C ARG A 158 21.26 -17.90 14.56
N GLN A 159 21.47 -17.67 15.86
CA GLN A 159 21.67 -18.77 16.82
C GLN A 159 20.49 -18.96 17.80
N GLY A 160 19.26 -18.74 17.35
CA GLY A 160 18.06 -19.07 18.12
C GLY A 160 16.98 -19.74 17.27
N PRO A 161 16.33 -20.81 17.74
CA PRO A 161 15.13 -21.36 17.11
C PRO A 161 14.00 -20.33 17.27
N CYS A 162 13.74 -19.58 16.21
CA CYS A 162 12.60 -18.69 16.13
C CYS A 162 11.35 -19.51 15.84
N ASP A 163 10.70 -20.03 16.89
CA ASP A 163 9.40 -20.72 16.82
C ASP A 163 8.23 -19.73 16.65
N LEU A 164 8.45 -18.66 15.89
CA LEU A 164 7.36 -17.87 15.36
C LEU A 164 6.78 -18.67 14.20
N THR A 165 5.70 -19.39 14.48
CA THR A 165 4.70 -19.84 13.50
C THR A 165 4.12 -18.62 12.78
N LEU A 166 4.94 -17.93 11.98
CA LEU A 166 4.55 -16.85 11.10
C LEU A 166 3.48 -17.42 10.19
N ARG A 167 2.24 -16.98 10.42
CA ARG A 167 1.09 -17.36 9.60
C ARG A 167 1.40 -16.98 8.15
N THR A 168 1.79 -17.99 7.38
CA THR A 168 2.09 -17.84 5.98
C THR A 168 0.84 -17.33 5.27
N ILE A 169 0.84 -16.06 4.87
CA ILE A 169 -0.19 -15.55 3.96
C ILE A 169 0.07 -16.18 2.59
N ARG A 170 -0.69 -17.21 2.25
CA ARG A 170 -0.76 -17.72 0.87
C ARG A 170 -1.45 -16.67 0.01
N ILE A 171 -0.67 -15.80 -0.63
CA ILE A 171 -1.19 -14.89 -1.64
C ILE A 171 -1.47 -15.72 -2.89
N SER A 172 -2.76 -15.97 -3.17
CA SER A 172 -3.19 -16.54 -4.45
C SER A 172 -2.99 -15.50 -5.54
N PHE A 173 -1.87 -15.60 -6.25
CA PHE A 173 -1.58 -14.74 -7.39
C PHE A 173 -2.36 -15.25 -8.61
N ARG A 174 -3.38 -14.50 -9.03
CA ARG A 174 -4.04 -14.76 -10.31
C ARG A 174 -3.06 -14.47 -11.43
N ARG A 175 -3.07 -15.29 -12.48
CA ARG A 175 -2.19 -15.11 -13.64
C ARG A 175 -2.54 -13.83 -14.41
N LYS A 176 -2.03 -12.70 -13.95
CA LYS A 176 -2.09 -11.42 -14.66
C LYS A 176 -0.81 -11.19 -15.43
N PHE A 177 -0.98 -10.68 -16.64
CA PHE A 177 0.10 -10.31 -17.54
C PHE A 177 0.15 -8.79 -17.66
N PHE A 178 1.35 -8.24 -17.76
CA PHE A 178 1.54 -6.86 -18.20
C PHE A 178 1.13 -6.75 -19.67
N THR A 179 0.38 -5.70 -19.97
CA THR A 179 0.00 -5.34 -21.34
C THR A 179 0.17 -3.85 -21.51
N LEU A 180 0.35 -3.39 -22.75
CA LEU A 180 0.42 -1.95 -23.03
C LEU A 180 -0.82 -1.23 -22.46
N ALA A 181 -1.99 -1.83 -22.64
CA ALA A 181 -3.26 -1.30 -22.15
C ALA A 181 -3.34 -1.22 -20.62
N ASN A 182 -2.90 -2.26 -19.90
CA ASN A 182 -3.05 -2.30 -18.44
C ASN A 182 -1.92 -1.62 -17.67
N CYS A 183 -0.85 -1.19 -18.35
CA CYS A 183 0.21 -0.35 -17.80
C CYS A 183 0.12 1.11 -18.30
N ASN A 184 -0.85 1.43 -19.15
CA ASN A 184 -0.99 2.71 -19.84
C ASN A 184 0.28 3.11 -20.64
N LEU A 185 0.98 2.13 -21.20
CA LEU A 185 2.21 2.35 -21.97
C LEU A 185 1.89 2.66 -23.43
N GLY A 186 2.69 3.55 -24.04
CA GLY A 186 2.52 3.98 -25.43
C GLY A 186 1.42 5.02 -25.67
N LYS A 187 0.75 5.51 -24.61
CA LYS A 187 -0.21 6.61 -24.69
C LYS A 187 0.45 7.94 -24.34
N ALA A 188 -0.14 9.06 -24.78
CA ALA A 188 0.29 10.41 -24.43
C ALA A 188 -0.02 10.80 -22.96
N GLU A 189 -0.23 9.83 -22.08
CA GLU A 189 -0.58 9.99 -20.67
C GLU A 189 0.52 9.41 -19.77
N PHE A 190 0.42 9.66 -18.46
CA PHE A 190 1.35 9.05 -17.50
C PHE A 190 1.12 7.52 -17.43
N PRO A 191 2.19 6.71 -17.40
CA PRO A 191 2.09 5.28 -17.10
C PRO A 191 1.41 5.04 -15.75
N GLU A 192 0.44 4.15 -15.72
CA GLU A 192 -0.28 3.75 -14.50
C GLU A 192 -0.81 2.33 -14.68
N LEU A 193 -0.52 1.44 -13.73
CA LEU A 193 -1.15 0.11 -13.72
C LEU A 193 -2.66 0.25 -13.57
N SER A 194 -3.47 -0.46 -14.35
CA SER A 194 -4.94 -0.36 -14.31
C SER A 194 -5.54 -0.67 -12.95
N THR A 195 -6.75 -0.16 -12.68
CA THR A 195 -7.51 -0.42 -11.44
C THR A 195 -7.93 -1.88 -11.26
N THR A 196 -7.74 -2.71 -12.30
CA THR A 196 -7.98 -4.14 -12.21
C THR A 196 -6.98 -4.81 -11.26
N TRP A 197 -5.74 -4.29 -11.17
CA TRP A 197 -4.70 -4.77 -10.24
C TRP A 197 -5.10 -4.48 -8.79
N LYS A 198 -5.19 -5.55 -8.01
CA LYS A 198 -5.54 -5.50 -6.58
C LYS A 198 -4.29 -5.31 -5.74
N ALA A 199 -4.46 -4.77 -4.53
CA ALA A 199 -3.33 -4.44 -3.65
C ALA A 199 -2.37 -5.62 -3.42
N ALA A 200 -2.92 -6.83 -3.23
CA ALA A 200 -2.12 -8.04 -3.05
C ALA A 200 -1.29 -8.36 -4.30
N GLU A 201 -1.84 -8.19 -5.50
CA GLU A 201 -1.11 -8.42 -6.76
C GLU A 201 -0.03 -7.35 -6.95
N ILE A 202 -0.33 -6.08 -6.64
CA ILE A 202 0.64 -4.98 -6.72
C ILE A 202 1.82 -5.21 -5.78
N LYS A 203 1.57 -5.76 -4.58
CA LYS A 203 2.63 -6.13 -3.65
C LYS A 203 3.57 -7.19 -4.24
N VAL A 204 3.03 -8.21 -4.91
CA VAL A 204 3.83 -9.22 -5.61
C VAL A 204 4.65 -8.59 -6.74
N VAL A 205 4.03 -7.71 -7.52
CA VAL A 205 4.72 -6.99 -8.61
C VAL A 205 5.83 -6.09 -8.05
N LEU A 206 5.59 -5.38 -6.94
CA LEU A 206 6.58 -4.54 -6.28
C LEU A 206 7.83 -5.34 -5.91
N TRP A 207 7.65 -6.48 -5.27
CA TRP A 207 8.75 -7.39 -4.93
C TRP A 207 9.50 -7.88 -6.18
N PHE A 208 8.78 -8.37 -7.19
CA PHE A 208 9.41 -8.90 -8.39
C PHE A 208 10.20 -7.81 -9.13
N LEU A 209 9.60 -6.64 -9.33
CA LEU A 209 10.27 -5.53 -10.01
C LEU A 209 11.41 -4.95 -9.18
N SER A 210 11.36 -4.98 -7.84
CA SER A 210 12.52 -4.58 -7.04
C SER A 210 13.71 -5.53 -7.20
N VAL A 211 13.47 -6.84 -7.30
CA VAL A 211 14.53 -7.83 -7.57
C VAL A 211 15.09 -7.62 -8.98
N LYS A 212 14.20 -7.50 -9.99
CA LYS A 212 14.60 -7.26 -11.38
C LYS A 212 15.33 -5.93 -11.58
N ALA A 213 14.97 -4.89 -10.83
CA ALA A 213 15.64 -3.59 -10.93
C ALA A 213 17.12 -3.65 -10.50
N VAL A 214 17.45 -4.54 -9.57
CA VAL A 214 18.84 -4.78 -9.14
C VAL A 214 19.59 -5.62 -10.18
N GLU A 215 18.92 -6.56 -10.86
CA GLU A 215 19.54 -7.38 -11.93
C GLU A 215 19.84 -6.55 -13.19
N LEU A 216 18.94 -5.64 -13.57
CA LEU A 216 19.01 -4.87 -14.82
C LEU A 216 19.87 -3.60 -14.71
N THR A 217 20.79 -3.52 -13.73
CA THR A 217 21.57 -2.31 -13.39
C THR A 217 21.97 -1.48 -14.61
N ASP A 218 21.28 -0.36 -14.79
CA ASP A 218 21.59 0.67 -15.79
C ASP A 218 21.92 1.98 -15.03
N PRO A 219 23.09 2.60 -15.25
CA PRO A 219 23.47 3.85 -14.57
C PRO A 219 22.45 4.98 -14.74
N LEU A 220 21.75 5.04 -15.87
CA LEU A 220 20.72 6.06 -16.13
C LEU A 220 19.45 5.83 -15.32
N LEU A 221 19.16 4.57 -14.96
CA LEU A 221 17.96 4.17 -14.22
C LEU A 221 18.22 3.85 -12.75
N GLN A 222 19.44 4.08 -12.25
CA GLN A 222 19.83 3.78 -10.87
C GLN A 222 18.90 4.42 -9.83
N ALA A 223 18.42 5.65 -10.08
CA ALA A 223 17.46 6.32 -9.20
C ALA A 223 16.10 5.60 -9.17
N GLY A 224 15.64 5.06 -10.30
CA GLY A 224 14.42 4.27 -10.38
C GLY A 224 14.54 2.94 -9.62
N THR A 225 15.69 2.27 -9.77
CA THR A 225 16.04 1.07 -8.99
C THR A 225 16.06 1.36 -7.50
N ALA A 226 16.74 2.43 -7.07
CA ALA A 226 16.81 2.80 -5.66
C ALA A 226 15.43 3.18 -5.09
N CYS A 227 14.58 3.84 -5.90
CA CYS A 227 13.21 4.18 -5.54
C CYS A 227 12.35 2.94 -5.24
N VAL A 228 12.32 1.96 -6.17
CA VAL A 228 11.51 0.75 -6.03
C VAL A 228 12.05 -0.19 -4.95
N TRP A 229 13.38 -0.31 -4.85
CA TRP A 229 14.02 -1.13 -3.83
C TRP A 229 13.75 -0.58 -2.43
N SER A 230 13.95 0.72 -2.19
CA SER A 230 13.73 1.32 -0.86
C SER A 230 12.27 1.16 -0.42
N LEU A 231 11.32 1.30 -1.35
CA LEU A 231 9.90 1.08 -1.05
C LEU A 231 9.61 -0.39 -0.70
N ASN A 232 10.15 -1.33 -1.48
CA ASN A 232 9.98 -2.75 -1.21
C ASN A 232 10.55 -3.15 0.16
N GLU A 233 11.75 -2.67 0.49
CA GLU A 233 12.38 -2.92 1.80
C GLU A 233 11.53 -2.36 2.94
N ALA A 234 11.04 -1.12 2.81
CA ALA A 234 10.16 -0.52 3.82
C ALA A 234 8.90 -1.37 4.03
N MET A 235 8.26 -1.85 2.96
CA MET A 235 7.09 -2.72 3.08
C MET A 235 7.42 -4.08 3.72
N SER A 236 8.62 -4.59 3.45
CA SER A 236 9.10 -5.85 4.03
C SER A 236 9.30 -5.75 5.54
N LEU A 237 9.74 -4.59 6.05
CA LEU A 237 9.80 -4.34 7.49
C LEU A 237 8.42 -4.45 8.15
N LEU A 238 7.37 -3.90 7.52
CA LEU A 238 6.00 -4.04 8.03
C LEU A 238 5.48 -5.48 7.97
N ASP A 239 6.01 -6.29 7.05
CA ASP A 239 5.62 -7.68 6.90
C ASP A 239 6.22 -8.61 7.96
N MET A 240 7.44 -8.31 8.40
CA MET A 240 8.22 -9.12 9.33
C MET A 240 7.91 -8.86 10.81
N HIS A 241 7.24 -7.76 11.12
CA HIS A 241 6.97 -7.35 12.51
C HIS A 241 5.49 -7.46 12.86
N ASP A 242 5.22 -7.64 14.15
CA ASP A 242 3.87 -7.64 14.70
C ASP A 242 3.33 -6.19 14.83
N ILE A 243 2.29 -5.98 15.64
CA ILE A 243 1.59 -4.71 15.77
C ILE A 243 2.47 -3.56 16.29
N ILE A 244 3.50 -3.87 17.09
CA ILE A 244 4.48 -2.89 17.58
C ILE A 244 5.84 -3.17 16.93
N LEU A 245 6.38 -2.18 16.23
CA LEU A 245 7.73 -2.22 15.68
C LEU A 245 8.77 -1.89 16.75
N PRO A 246 9.95 -2.54 16.73
CA PRO A 246 11.13 -2.02 17.41
C PRO A 246 11.44 -0.58 16.95
N GLN A 247 11.96 0.27 17.84
CA GLN A 247 12.24 1.68 17.52
C GLN A 247 13.20 1.82 16.34
N GLN A 248 14.21 0.96 16.26
CA GLN A 248 15.16 0.92 15.15
C GLN A 248 14.46 0.62 13.82
N GLU A 249 13.53 -0.33 13.81
CA GLU A 249 12.79 -0.74 12.61
C GLU A 249 11.76 0.30 12.19
N ALA A 250 11.11 0.98 13.15
CA ALA A 250 10.24 2.12 12.86
C ALA A 250 11.03 3.30 12.23
N THR A 251 12.25 3.54 12.70
CA THR A 251 13.15 4.57 12.16
C THR A 251 13.63 4.19 10.76
N ARG A 252 14.10 2.96 10.58
CA ARG A 252 14.54 2.41 9.29
C ARG A 252 13.41 2.42 8.25
N PHE A 253 12.19 2.05 8.65
CA PHE A 253 11.00 2.17 7.79
C PHE A 253 10.81 3.60 7.29
N ALA A 254 10.85 4.59 8.20
CA ALA A 254 10.66 5.99 7.85
C ALA A 254 11.77 6.51 6.92
N GLU A 255 13.02 6.13 7.15
CA GLU A 255 14.18 6.48 6.30
C GLU A 255 14.04 5.91 4.89
N LEU A 256 13.80 4.60 4.76
CA LEU A 256 13.64 3.93 3.46
C LEU A 256 12.46 4.51 2.65
N MET A 257 11.35 4.80 3.33
CA MET A 257 10.17 5.38 2.70
C MET A 257 10.42 6.82 2.21
N ARG A 258 11.10 7.65 3.03
CA ARG A 258 11.50 9.02 2.62
C ARG A 258 12.55 9.00 1.51
N GLN A 259 13.49 8.06 1.54
CA GLN A 259 14.46 7.85 0.47
C GLN A 259 13.76 7.52 -0.86
N SER A 260 12.75 6.64 -0.83
CA SER A 260 11.92 6.37 -2.01
C SER A 260 11.23 7.63 -2.55
N LEU A 261 10.65 8.45 -1.67
CA LEU A 261 10.02 9.72 -2.05
C LEU A 261 10.99 10.72 -2.69
N LEU A 262 12.22 10.83 -2.16
CA LEU A 262 13.24 11.73 -2.71
C LEU A 262 13.71 11.29 -4.10
N TYR A 263 13.96 9.99 -4.31
CA TYR A 263 14.27 9.48 -5.66
C TYR A 263 13.14 9.70 -6.63
N TRP A 264 11.89 9.52 -6.19
CA TRP A 264 10.73 9.81 -7.02
C TRP A 264 10.67 11.28 -7.42
N GLN A 265 10.84 12.20 -6.46
CA GLN A 265 10.85 13.63 -6.73
C GLN A 265 11.94 14.02 -7.74
N LEU A 266 13.13 13.44 -7.60
CA LEU A 266 14.23 13.63 -8.56
C LEU A 266 13.83 13.17 -9.97
N LEU A 267 13.29 11.96 -10.10
CA LEU A 267 12.88 11.39 -11.39
C LEU A 267 11.72 12.19 -12.02
N ALA A 268 10.76 12.62 -11.22
CA ALA A 268 9.66 13.47 -11.65
C ALA A 268 10.16 14.82 -12.19
N GLY A 269 11.12 15.44 -11.50
CA GLY A 269 11.77 16.68 -11.94
C GLY A 269 12.51 16.51 -13.27
N LYS A 270 13.31 15.45 -13.40
CA LYS A 270 14.02 15.12 -14.65
C LYS A 270 13.04 14.89 -15.81
N CYS A 271 12.02 14.07 -15.61
CA CYS A 271 11.02 13.79 -16.66
C CYS A 271 10.25 15.05 -17.07
N HIS A 272 9.90 15.90 -16.10
CA HIS A 272 9.25 17.17 -16.37
C HIS A 272 10.13 18.09 -17.23
N ALA A 273 11.43 18.23 -16.90
CA ALA A 273 12.39 19.03 -17.67
C ALA A 273 12.57 18.50 -19.11
N MET A 274 12.42 17.19 -19.31
CA MET A 274 12.48 16.55 -20.63
C MET A 274 11.14 16.54 -21.39
N GLY A 275 10.06 17.07 -20.82
CA GLY A 275 8.71 16.94 -21.38
C GLY A 275 8.18 15.50 -21.41
N LYS A 276 8.81 14.56 -20.70
CA LYS A 276 8.40 13.16 -20.59
C LYS A 276 7.32 13.03 -19.51
N LYS A 277 6.16 12.45 -19.86
CA LYS A 277 5.08 12.17 -18.90
C LYS A 277 5.36 10.85 -18.15
N CYS A 278 6.32 10.86 -17.24
CA CYS A 278 6.66 9.71 -16.38
C CYS A 278 6.82 10.17 -14.92
N TRP A 279 6.79 9.26 -13.95
CA TRP A 279 7.05 9.54 -12.52
C TRP A 279 6.14 10.61 -11.89
N LYS A 280 4.82 10.47 -12.08
CA LYS A 280 3.83 11.45 -11.61
C LYS A 280 3.77 11.57 -10.08
N LEU A 281 3.90 12.79 -9.54
CA LEU A 281 3.67 13.08 -8.11
C LEU A 281 2.19 13.37 -7.79
N ARG A 282 1.63 12.64 -6.82
CA ARG A 282 0.24 12.76 -6.35
C ARG A 282 0.17 13.13 -4.87
N PRO A 283 -0.94 13.70 -4.38
CA PRO A 283 -1.13 13.95 -2.94
C PRO A 283 -0.91 12.72 -2.06
N LYS A 284 -1.15 11.50 -2.58
CA LYS A 284 -0.85 10.25 -1.87
C LYS A 284 0.63 10.08 -1.49
N HIS A 285 1.57 10.69 -2.21
CA HIS A 285 3.00 10.67 -1.84
C HIS A 285 3.24 11.47 -0.56
N HIS A 286 2.57 12.61 -0.42
CA HIS A 286 2.61 13.41 0.80
C HIS A 286 1.92 12.70 1.98
N VAL A 287 0.81 12.01 1.72
CA VAL A 287 0.20 11.12 2.73
C VAL A 287 1.17 10.00 3.16
N MET A 288 1.97 9.47 2.23
CA MET A 288 2.99 8.47 2.51
C MET A 288 4.12 9.01 3.41
N ASP A 289 4.52 10.28 3.24
CA ASP A 289 5.48 10.96 4.14
C ASP A 289 4.93 11.08 5.57
N HIS A 290 3.66 11.45 5.73
CA HIS A 290 3.02 11.45 7.05
C HIS A 290 2.90 10.06 7.66
N LEU A 291 2.72 9.02 6.84
CA LEU A 291 2.75 7.64 7.33
C LEU A 291 4.13 7.29 7.93
N CYS A 292 5.23 7.80 7.36
CA CYS A 292 6.57 7.64 7.95
C CYS A 292 6.61 8.21 9.37
N ASP A 293 6.11 9.42 9.53
CA ASP A 293 6.10 10.10 10.82
C ASP A 293 5.22 9.38 11.85
N ASP A 294 4.05 8.90 11.42
CA ASP A 294 3.12 8.16 12.28
C ASP A 294 3.75 6.87 12.78
N VAL A 295 4.42 6.11 11.90
CA VAL A 295 5.13 4.88 12.28
C VAL A 295 6.29 5.19 13.20
N GLN A 296 7.11 6.19 12.88
CA GLN A 296 8.27 6.57 13.69
C GLN A 296 7.87 7.02 15.10
N ARG A 297 6.76 7.76 15.23
CA ARG A 297 6.23 8.27 16.50
C ARG A 297 5.53 7.19 17.32
N THR A 298 4.63 6.42 16.70
CA THR A 298 3.75 5.48 17.43
C THR A 298 4.34 4.09 17.56
N ARG A 299 5.28 3.74 16.67
CA ARG A 299 5.76 2.36 16.43
C ARG A 299 4.65 1.37 16.07
N ILE A 300 3.42 1.84 15.79
CA ILE A 300 2.32 0.96 15.41
C ILE A 300 2.51 0.55 13.96
N ASN A 301 2.44 -0.76 13.70
CA ASN A 301 2.51 -1.31 12.37
C ASN A 301 1.22 -1.02 11.60
N PRO A 302 1.25 -0.12 10.59
CA PRO A 302 0.05 0.33 9.91
C PRO A 302 -0.53 -0.79 9.04
N ARG A 303 0.27 -1.79 8.66
CA ARG A 303 -0.21 -2.99 7.97
C ARG A 303 -1.21 -3.74 8.84
N LEU A 304 -0.94 -3.93 10.12
CA LEU A 304 -1.80 -4.73 10.99
C LEU A 304 -2.92 -3.88 11.61
N ALA A 305 -2.59 -2.66 12.04
CA ALA A 305 -3.55 -1.82 12.73
C ALA A 305 -4.54 -1.10 11.80
N CYS A 306 -4.11 -0.72 10.59
CA CYS A 306 -4.82 0.28 9.79
C CYS A 306 -5.17 -0.18 8.37
N SER A 307 -4.58 -1.28 7.89
CA SER A 307 -4.83 -1.71 6.52
C SER A 307 -6.23 -2.29 6.33
N CYS A 308 -6.82 -1.99 5.17
CA CYS A 308 -8.17 -2.40 4.80
C CYS A 308 -8.21 -3.64 3.88
N PHE A 309 -7.20 -4.52 3.92
CA PHE A 309 -7.13 -5.70 3.03
C PHE A 309 -8.30 -6.67 3.24
N GLN A 310 -8.69 -6.89 4.49
CA GLN A 310 -9.76 -7.83 4.83
C GLN A 310 -11.12 -7.22 4.51
N GLU A 311 -11.28 -5.93 4.81
CA GLU A 311 -12.45 -5.12 4.56
C GLU A 311 -12.74 -5.07 3.05
N GLU A 312 -11.73 -4.81 2.20
CA GLU A 312 -11.87 -4.82 0.73
C GLU A 312 -12.23 -6.22 0.20
N SER A 313 -11.60 -7.27 0.73
CA SER A 313 -11.92 -8.66 0.36
C SER A 313 -13.36 -9.01 0.73
N TYR A 314 -13.81 -8.55 1.89
CA TYR A 314 -15.17 -8.72 2.39
C TYR A 314 -16.18 -7.92 1.57
N LEU A 315 -15.87 -6.68 1.16
CA LEU A 315 -16.69 -5.90 0.22
C LEU A 315 -16.87 -6.64 -1.10
N GLY A 316 -15.85 -7.34 -1.59
CA GLY A 316 -15.97 -8.24 -2.75
C GLY A 316 -16.95 -9.40 -2.54
N HIS A 317 -17.05 -9.92 -1.32
CA HIS A 317 -18.06 -10.92 -0.96
C HIS A 317 -19.46 -10.30 -0.89
N LEU A 318 -19.62 -9.14 -0.23
CA LEU A 318 -20.89 -8.41 -0.17
C LEU A 318 -21.39 -8.04 -1.57
N LYS A 319 -20.50 -7.56 -2.45
CA LYS A 319 -20.84 -7.26 -3.84
C LYS A 319 -21.40 -8.48 -4.57
N ARG A 320 -20.82 -9.66 -4.38
CA ARG A 320 -21.33 -10.91 -4.99
C ARG A 320 -22.74 -11.25 -4.52
N ILE A 321 -23.09 -10.96 -3.27
CA ILE A 321 -24.46 -11.13 -2.77
C ILE A 321 -25.39 -10.07 -3.40
N ALA A 322 -24.94 -8.82 -3.40
CA ALA A 322 -25.72 -7.66 -3.83
C ALA A 322 -26.10 -7.69 -5.32
N VAL A 323 -25.23 -8.18 -6.20
CA VAL A 323 -25.53 -8.28 -7.64
C VAL A 323 -26.66 -9.26 -7.96
N HIS A 324 -27.06 -10.11 -7.01
CA HIS A 324 -28.19 -11.02 -7.14
C HIS A 324 -29.46 -10.49 -6.46
N CYS A 325 -29.45 -9.25 -5.96
CA CYS A 325 -30.59 -8.61 -5.31
C CYS A 325 -31.25 -7.59 -6.27
N SER A 326 -32.55 -7.35 -6.10
CA SER A 326 -33.24 -6.25 -6.80
C SER A 326 -32.62 -4.91 -6.41
N SER A 327 -32.39 -4.03 -7.38
CA SER A 327 -31.80 -2.70 -7.17
C SER A 327 -32.62 -1.85 -6.19
N MET A 328 -33.96 -1.95 -6.22
CA MET A 328 -34.86 -1.21 -5.34
C MET A 328 -34.72 -1.59 -3.86
N ARG A 329 -34.24 -2.81 -3.57
CA ARG A 329 -34.10 -3.34 -2.19
C ARG A 329 -32.71 -3.90 -1.94
N VAL A 330 -31.69 -3.43 -2.66
CA VAL A 330 -30.36 -4.04 -2.66
C VAL A 330 -29.76 -4.08 -1.27
N MET A 331 -29.91 -3.01 -0.49
CA MET A 331 -29.36 -2.92 0.87
C MET A 331 -30.05 -3.92 1.81
N GLU A 332 -31.38 -3.88 1.87
CA GLU A 332 -32.19 -4.78 2.72
C GLU A 332 -31.96 -6.26 2.35
N ARG A 333 -32.01 -6.60 1.06
CA ARG A 333 -31.86 -7.98 0.58
C ARG A 333 -30.43 -8.49 0.73
N THR A 334 -29.41 -7.63 0.61
CA THR A 334 -28.03 -8.01 0.89
C THR A 334 -27.85 -8.34 2.36
N LEU A 335 -28.40 -7.51 3.26
CA LEU A 335 -28.35 -7.75 4.70
C LEU A 335 -29.09 -9.04 5.10
N GLN A 336 -30.32 -9.25 4.61
CA GLN A 336 -31.09 -10.47 4.87
C GLN A 336 -30.33 -11.72 4.41
N ARG A 337 -29.74 -11.70 3.21
CA ARG A 337 -28.94 -12.83 2.70
C ARG A 337 -27.65 -13.03 3.49
N LEU A 338 -26.99 -11.96 3.92
CA LEU A 338 -25.81 -12.04 4.77
C LEU A 338 -26.15 -12.69 6.12
N LEU A 339 -27.25 -12.29 6.76
CA LEU A 339 -27.71 -12.87 8.01
C LEU A 339 -28.02 -14.37 7.86
N LEU A 340 -28.70 -14.77 6.78
CA LEU A 340 -28.94 -16.18 6.47
C LEU A 340 -27.63 -16.96 6.28
N LEU A 341 -26.66 -16.41 5.53
CA LEU A 341 -25.35 -17.04 5.34
C LEU A 341 -24.58 -17.19 6.66
N LEU A 342 -24.63 -16.19 7.53
CA LEU A 342 -24.00 -16.25 8.86
C LEU A 342 -24.69 -17.31 9.74
N ALA A 343 -26.02 -17.38 9.73
CA ALA A 343 -26.78 -18.38 10.48
C ALA A 343 -26.44 -19.82 10.03
N VAL A 344 -26.36 -20.06 8.72
CA VAL A 344 -25.97 -21.37 8.16
C VAL A 344 -24.53 -21.73 8.55
N ARG A 345 -23.58 -20.78 8.44
CA ARG A 345 -22.18 -21.02 8.85
C ARG A 345 -22.08 -21.33 10.34
N TRP A 346 -22.78 -20.58 11.19
CA TRP A 346 -22.81 -20.81 12.63
C TRP A 346 -23.31 -22.22 12.96
N LYS A 347 -24.39 -22.66 12.30
CA LYS A 347 -24.93 -24.01 12.45
C LYS A 347 -23.88 -25.07 12.11
N HIS A 348 -23.23 -24.97 10.93
CA HIS A 348 -22.20 -25.93 10.52
C HIS A 348 -20.98 -25.93 11.45
N SER A 349 -20.53 -24.77 11.91
CA SER A 349 -19.41 -24.70 12.87
C SER A 349 -19.74 -25.37 14.18
N ARG A 350 -20.97 -25.22 14.68
CA ARG A 350 -21.45 -25.88 15.90
C ARG A 350 -21.54 -27.40 15.72
N GLU A 351 -22.05 -27.86 14.58
CA GLU A 351 -22.11 -29.30 14.26
C GLU A 351 -20.70 -29.92 14.21
N ALA A 352 -19.74 -29.25 13.56
CA ALA A 352 -18.34 -29.70 13.51
C ALA A 352 -17.67 -29.73 14.90
N MET A 353 -17.96 -28.76 15.78
CA MET A 353 -17.45 -28.79 17.16
C MET A 353 -18.01 -29.98 17.95
N ASN A 354 -19.31 -30.24 17.82
CA ASN A 354 -19.96 -31.38 18.49
C ASN A 354 -19.37 -32.72 18.02
N GLU A 355 -19.04 -32.87 16.73
CA GLU A 355 -18.39 -34.07 16.20
C GLU A 355 -16.99 -34.30 16.81
N VAL A 356 -16.21 -33.22 16.96
CA VAL A 356 -14.88 -33.28 17.59
C VAL A 356 -15.00 -33.63 19.08
N GLU A 357 -15.93 -33.00 19.81
CA GLU A 357 -16.18 -33.32 21.23
C GLU A 357 -16.63 -34.78 21.44
N ALA A 358 -17.46 -35.31 20.54
CA ALA A 358 -17.88 -36.71 20.57
C ALA A 358 -16.69 -37.68 20.35
N GLN A 359 -15.73 -37.32 19.49
CA GLN A 359 -14.52 -38.13 19.27
C GLN A 359 -13.60 -38.16 20.50
N TYR A 360 -13.43 -37.03 21.19
CA TYR A 360 -12.63 -36.98 22.43
C TYR A 360 -13.29 -37.75 23.58
N THR A 361 -14.61 -37.62 23.74
CA THR A 361 -15.36 -38.34 24.79
C THR A 361 -15.25 -39.86 24.62
N PHE A 362 -15.16 -40.36 23.38
CA PHE A 362 -14.98 -41.78 23.12
C PHE A 362 -13.58 -42.29 23.51
N HIS A 363 -12.54 -41.46 23.36
CA HIS A 363 -11.17 -41.82 23.72
C HIS A 363 -10.91 -41.85 25.22
N ASP A 364 -11.60 -41.04 26.01
CA ASP A 364 -11.45 -41.02 27.48
C ASP A 364 -12.19 -42.18 28.18
N LEU A 365 -13.06 -42.89 27.45
CA LEU A 365 -13.85 -44.02 27.97
C LEU A 365 -13.25 -45.41 27.64
N MET A 366 -12.17 -45.46 26.85
CA MET A 366 -11.40 -46.69 26.54
C MET A 366 -10.05 -46.67 27.24
#